data_AF-A0A433SE70-F1
#
_entry.id   AF-A0A433SE70-F1
#
_cell.length_a   1.000
_cell.length_b   1.000
_cell.length_c   1.000
_cell.angle_alpha   90.00
_cell.angle_beta   90.00
_cell.angle_gamma   90.00
#
_symmetry.space_group_name_H-M   'P 1'
#
loop_
_entity.id
_entity.type
_entity.pdbx_description
1 polymer ?
#
loop_
_entity_poly.entity_id
_entity_poly.type
_entity_poly.pdbx_seq_one_letter_code
_entity_poly.pdbx_strand_id
1 'polypeptide(L)'
;MRIEGVLAVKVACVRIRHAFKWLGITFLAAVLALVLLLCMRPLFAEQINLAGYNAQTDAEHYLSLPFSGANFRANSAIGYGAGRYYLRGKAAATVAAAYEKLLHRFPHVRYVYGEMGWNGGGRFWPHRTHRQGMSADFMTPVYTLDQAGNRMPAVLPTNVLNLWGYHIRLDEQGRVASYQLDTAAMIAHLVALKEAGAVYGVRIRQVIFDPPLLKLLRADPAFSALKGVSFMERQAWFPHDGHYHVDFESVR
;
A
#
# COMPACT_ATOMS: atom_id res chain seq x y z
N MET A 1 -17.47 -55.46 -50.49
CA MET A 1 -17.32 -54.04 -50.92
C MET A 1 -18.29 -53.13 -50.15
N ARG A 2 -18.12 -52.96 -48.83
CA ARG A 2 -18.97 -52.06 -48.00
C ARG A 2 -18.32 -51.52 -46.73
N ILE A 3 -17.04 -51.84 -46.47
CA ILE A 3 -16.35 -51.51 -45.20
C ILE A 3 -15.52 -50.23 -45.33
N GLU A 4 -15.02 -49.90 -46.53
CA GLU A 4 -14.16 -48.72 -46.74
C GLU A 4 -14.90 -47.37 -46.63
N GLY A 5 -16.16 -47.30 -47.08
CA GLY A 5 -16.95 -46.07 -47.02
C GLY A 5 -17.33 -45.62 -45.60
N VAL A 6 -17.55 -46.56 -44.68
CA VAL A 6 -17.92 -46.25 -43.28
C VAL A 6 -16.70 -45.78 -42.47
N LEU A 7 -15.51 -46.30 -42.79
CA LEU A 7 -14.27 -45.90 -42.13
C LEU A 7 -13.85 -44.48 -42.54
N ALA A 8 -13.97 -44.13 -43.83
CA ALA A 8 -13.66 -42.79 -44.35
C ALA A 8 -14.54 -41.70 -43.73
N VAL A 9 -15.85 -41.95 -43.57
CA VAL A 9 -16.79 -41.00 -42.97
C VAL A 9 -16.51 -40.79 -41.47
N LYS A 10 -16.15 -41.85 -40.73
CA LYS A 10 -15.77 -41.73 -39.31
C LYS A 10 -14.47 -40.94 -39.12
N VAL A 11 -13.45 -41.16 -39.94
CA VAL A 11 -12.17 -40.44 -39.87
C VAL A 11 -12.35 -38.95 -40.23
N ALA A 12 -13.16 -38.64 -41.25
CA ALA A 12 -13.49 -37.26 -41.60
C ALA A 12 -14.25 -36.53 -40.48
N CYS A 13 -15.23 -37.20 -39.86
CA CYS A 13 -16.01 -36.63 -38.75
C CYS A 13 -15.15 -36.38 -37.49
N VAL A 14 -14.18 -37.27 -37.20
CA VAL A 14 -13.20 -37.06 -36.11
C VAL A 14 -12.27 -35.88 -36.42
N ARG A 15 -11.73 -35.77 -37.65
CA ARG A 15 -10.87 -34.65 -38.06
C ARG A 15 -11.58 -33.30 -37.99
N ILE A 16 -12.85 -33.23 -38.41
CA ILE A 16 -13.68 -32.01 -38.32
C ILE A 16 -13.90 -31.61 -36.86
N ARG A 17 -14.23 -32.57 -35.98
CA ARG A 17 -14.41 -32.30 -34.53
C ARG A 17 -13.13 -31.82 -33.86
N HIS A 18 -11.96 -32.32 -34.26
CA HIS A 18 -10.67 -31.81 -33.76
C HIS A 18 -10.38 -30.40 -34.28
N ALA A 19 -10.64 -30.11 -35.56
CA ALA A 19 -10.46 -28.76 -36.11
C ALA A 19 -11.36 -27.71 -35.42
N PHE A 20 -12.63 -28.02 -35.14
CA PHE A 20 -13.54 -27.12 -34.41
C PHE A 20 -13.10 -26.88 -32.95
N LYS A 21 -12.51 -27.89 -32.29
CA LYS A 21 -11.94 -27.72 -30.94
C LYS A 21 -10.74 -26.77 -30.96
N TRP A 22 -9.83 -26.92 -31.93
CA TRP A 22 -8.68 -26.02 -32.06
C TRP A 22 -9.10 -24.60 -32.44
N LEU A 23 -10.07 -24.43 -33.35
CA LEU A 23 -10.63 -23.10 -33.67
C LEU A 23 -11.26 -22.43 -32.44
N GLY A 24 -12.01 -23.20 -31.64
CA GLY A 24 -12.62 -22.70 -30.40
C GLY A 24 -11.58 -22.29 -29.35
N ILE A 25 -10.51 -23.08 -29.18
CA ILE A 25 -9.40 -22.76 -28.27
C ILE A 25 -8.65 -21.50 -28.75
N THR A 26 -8.35 -21.39 -30.05
CA THR A 26 -7.68 -20.20 -30.59
C THR A 26 -8.55 -18.95 -30.51
N PHE A 27 -9.86 -19.08 -30.73
CA PHE A 27 -10.80 -17.97 -30.58
C PHE A 27 -10.90 -17.51 -29.12
N LEU A 28 -10.99 -18.45 -28.17
CA LEU A 28 -11.01 -18.14 -26.75
C LEU A 28 -9.70 -17.50 -26.30
N ALA A 29 -8.54 -18.02 -26.75
CA ALA A 29 -7.23 -17.43 -26.46
C ALA A 29 -7.08 -16.02 -27.05
N ALA A 30 -7.58 -15.79 -28.27
CA ALA A 30 -7.57 -14.48 -28.92
C ALA A 30 -8.49 -13.49 -28.22
N VAL A 31 -9.68 -13.91 -27.77
CA VAL A 31 -10.58 -13.08 -26.95
C VAL A 31 -9.94 -12.78 -25.60
N LEU A 32 -9.31 -13.75 -24.94
CA LEU A 32 -8.60 -13.52 -23.67
C LEU A 32 -7.43 -12.55 -23.84
N ALA A 33 -6.64 -12.71 -24.92
CA ALA A 33 -5.54 -11.81 -25.26
C ALA A 33 -6.04 -10.41 -25.61
N LEU A 34 -7.16 -10.29 -26.33
CA LEU A 34 -7.79 -9.01 -26.66
C LEU A 34 -8.37 -8.34 -25.41
N VAL A 35 -9.01 -9.09 -24.49
CA VAL A 35 -9.45 -8.57 -23.20
C VAL A 35 -8.25 -8.12 -22.37
N LEU A 36 -7.16 -8.89 -22.33
CA LEU A 36 -5.91 -8.48 -21.68
C LEU A 36 -5.35 -7.19 -22.31
N LEU A 37 -5.31 -7.09 -23.65
CA LEU A 37 -4.87 -5.89 -24.38
C LEU A 37 -5.79 -4.67 -24.16
N LEU A 38 -7.11 -4.86 -24.12
CA LEU A 38 -8.08 -3.79 -23.85
C LEU A 38 -8.09 -3.38 -22.37
N CYS A 39 -7.69 -4.26 -21.45
CA CYS A 39 -7.42 -3.95 -20.06
C CYS A 39 -6.04 -3.30 -19.85
N MET A 40 -5.13 -3.38 -20.82
CA MET A 40 -3.87 -2.64 -20.84
C MET A 40 -4.14 -1.18 -21.27
N ARG A 41 -4.91 -0.44 -20.47
CA ARG A 41 -4.64 1.01 -20.34
C ARG A 41 -3.16 1.16 -19.99
N PRO A 42 -2.45 2.25 -20.36
CA PRO A 42 -1.08 2.41 -19.91
C PRO A 42 -1.04 2.22 -18.39
N LEU A 43 -0.49 1.07 -17.98
CA LEU A 43 -0.28 0.63 -16.60
C LEU A 43 0.84 1.45 -15.95
N PHE A 44 1.28 2.50 -16.62
CA PHE A 44 2.15 3.52 -16.05
C PHE A 44 1.29 4.36 -15.14
N ALA A 45 1.17 3.86 -13.90
CA ALA A 45 0.84 4.70 -12.77
C ALA A 45 1.69 5.96 -12.85
N GLU A 46 1.07 7.13 -12.90
CA GLU A 46 1.81 8.38 -12.74
C GLU A 46 2.39 8.34 -11.32
N GLN A 47 3.68 8.03 -11.25
CA GLN A 47 4.41 8.02 -10.01
C GLN A 47 4.81 9.44 -9.70
N ILE A 48 4.75 9.80 -8.43
CA ILE A 48 5.23 11.09 -8.02
C ILE A 48 6.73 11.20 -8.27
N ASN A 49 7.11 12.24 -9.02
CA ASN A 49 8.48 12.72 -9.12
C ASN A 49 8.58 13.98 -8.28
N LEU A 50 9.07 13.86 -7.04
CA LEU A 50 9.08 14.97 -6.09
C LEU A 50 9.93 16.16 -6.58
N ALA A 51 11.05 15.89 -7.25
CA ALA A 51 11.92 16.94 -7.78
C ALA A 51 11.28 17.74 -8.93
N GLY A 52 10.33 17.12 -9.65
CA GLY A 52 9.57 17.75 -10.73
C GLY A 52 8.16 18.18 -10.33
N TYR A 53 7.78 18.05 -9.06
CA TYR A 53 6.42 18.31 -8.60
C TYR A 53 6.03 19.78 -8.75
N ASN A 54 4.88 20.04 -9.37
CA ASN A 54 4.32 21.36 -9.57
C ASN A 54 2.96 21.48 -8.86
N ALA A 55 2.89 22.34 -7.84
CA ALA A 55 1.69 22.47 -7.02
C ALA A 55 0.45 23.00 -7.79
N GLN A 56 0.64 23.72 -8.90
CA GLN A 56 -0.46 24.25 -9.70
C GLN A 56 -1.10 23.17 -10.59
N THR A 57 -0.31 22.22 -11.09
CA THR A 57 -0.79 21.18 -12.01
C THR A 57 -1.05 19.85 -11.31
N ASP A 58 -0.24 19.50 -10.32
CA ASP A 58 -0.18 18.12 -9.83
C ASP A 58 -0.96 17.93 -8.52
N ALA A 59 -1.26 19.00 -7.79
CA ALA A 59 -1.81 18.92 -6.43
C ALA A 59 -3.11 18.14 -6.32
N GLU A 60 -3.95 18.18 -7.35
CA GLU A 60 -5.26 17.50 -7.39
C GLU A 60 -5.24 16.21 -8.22
N HIS A 61 -4.14 15.89 -8.92
CA HIS A 61 -3.98 14.63 -9.64
C HIS A 61 -3.81 13.46 -8.69
N TYR A 62 -4.14 12.25 -9.15
CA TYR A 62 -3.89 11.04 -8.38
C TYR A 62 -2.53 10.48 -8.76
N LEU A 63 -1.57 10.60 -7.84
CA LEU A 63 -0.21 10.15 -8.01
C LEU A 63 0.08 8.99 -7.07
N SER A 64 0.79 7.99 -7.57
CA SER A 64 1.27 6.87 -6.75
C SER A 64 2.69 7.13 -6.24
N LEU A 65 3.04 6.56 -5.10
CA LEU A 65 4.45 6.48 -4.69
C LEU A 65 5.20 5.43 -5.51
N PRO A 66 6.52 5.56 -5.70
CA PRO A 66 7.34 4.47 -6.24
C PRO A 66 7.25 3.24 -5.34
N PHE A 67 7.20 2.03 -5.93
CA PHE A 67 7.10 0.78 -5.18
C PHE A 67 8.12 0.66 -4.04
N SER A 68 9.32 1.20 -4.23
CA SER A 68 10.34 1.29 -3.19
C SER A 68 11.25 2.49 -3.41
N GLY A 69 11.80 3.01 -2.32
CA GLY A 69 12.88 3.98 -2.29
C GLY A 69 13.99 3.57 -1.32
N ALA A 70 14.89 4.51 -0.99
CA ALA A 70 16.07 4.24 -0.17
C ALA A 70 15.73 3.72 1.24
N ASN A 71 14.68 4.25 1.87
CA ASN A 71 14.24 3.89 3.22
C ASN A 71 12.77 3.43 3.30
N PHE A 72 12.11 3.16 2.16
CA PHE A 72 10.71 2.75 2.17
C PHE A 72 10.34 1.74 1.07
N ARG A 73 9.22 1.03 1.24
CA ARG A 73 8.59 0.20 0.19
C ARG A 73 7.09 0.04 0.39
N ALA A 74 6.36 -0.38 -0.65
CA ALA A 74 5.00 -0.86 -0.53
C ALA A 74 4.95 -2.21 0.21
N ASN A 75 3.85 -2.46 0.92
CA ASN A 75 3.61 -3.74 1.59
C ASN A 75 3.25 -4.88 0.62
N SER A 76 2.72 -4.58 -0.58
CA SER A 76 2.25 -5.59 -1.54
C SER A 76 2.60 -5.27 -2.98
N ALA A 77 3.37 -6.13 -3.64
CA ALA A 77 3.60 -6.04 -5.09
C ALA A 77 2.31 -6.27 -5.90
N ILE A 78 1.47 -7.21 -5.46
CA ILE A 78 0.18 -7.51 -6.10
C ILE A 78 -0.77 -6.33 -5.97
N GLY A 79 -0.90 -5.78 -4.75
CA GLY A 79 -1.71 -4.59 -4.54
C GLY A 79 -1.20 -3.39 -5.34
N TYR A 80 0.13 -3.25 -5.44
CA TYR A 80 0.77 -2.17 -6.18
C TYR A 80 0.45 -2.27 -7.67
N GLY A 81 0.64 -3.45 -8.26
CA GLY A 81 0.26 -3.72 -9.65
C GLY A 81 -1.25 -3.59 -9.90
N ALA A 82 -2.09 -3.84 -8.89
CA ALA A 82 -3.53 -3.59 -8.96
C ALA A 82 -3.92 -2.10 -8.84
N GLY A 83 -2.97 -1.20 -8.57
CA GLY A 83 -3.20 0.24 -8.54
C GLY A 83 -3.84 0.76 -7.25
N ARG A 84 -3.55 0.15 -6.09
CA ARG A 84 -4.14 0.47 -4.77
C ARG A 84 -3.42 1.56 -3.97
N TYR A 85 -2.43 2.23 -4.57
CA TYR A 85 -1.45 3.09 -3.88
C TYR A 85 -1.42 4.52 -4.41
N TYR A 86 -2.58 5.08 -4.75
CA TYR A 86 -2.69 6.46 -5.20
C TYR A 86 -3.21 7.38 -4.11
N LEU A 87 -2.62 8.57 -4.07
CA LEU A 87 -3.06 9.71 -3.27
C LEU A 87 -3.29 10.91 -4.19
N ARG A 88 -4.02 11.92 -3.75
CA ARG A 88 -3.96 13.24 -4.37
C ARG A 88 -2.55 13.77 -4.30
N GLY A 89 -2.10 14.50 -5.31
CA GLY A 89 -0.71 14.86 -5.50
C GLY A 89 -0.10 15.59 -4.31
N LYS A 90 -0.84 16.47 -3.64
CA LYS A 90 -0.38 17.11 -2.39
C LYS A 90 -0.12 16.12 -1.24
N ALA A 91 -0.96 15.10 -1.09
CA ALA A 91 -0.76 14.05 -0.10
C ALA A 91 0.37 13.11 -0.54
N ALA A 92 0.45 12.75 -1.82
CA ALA A 92 1.58 11.98 -2.36
C ALA A 92 2.92 12.70 -2.14
N ALA A 93 2.99 14.01 -2.42
CA ALA A 93 4.18 14.83 -2.24
C ALA A 93 4.59 14.91 -0.77
N THR A 94 3.61 15.06 0.12
CA THR A 94 3.82 15.03 1.56
C THR A 94 4.46 13.73 2.02
N VAL A 95 3.93 12.58 1.56
CA VAL A 95 4.47 11.27 1.95
C VAL A 95 5.87 11.05 1.35
N ALA A 96 6.08 11.39 0.08
CA ALA A 96 7.39 11.27 -0.56
C ALA A 96 8.46 12.13 0.14
N ALA A 97 8.15 13.40 0.42
CA ALA A 97 9.05 14.31 1.11
C ALA A 97 9.32 13.90 2.57
N ALA A 98 8.33 13.31 3.25
CA ALA A 98 8.54 12.75 4.58
C ALA A 98 9.60 11.64 4.56
N TYR A 99 9.57 10.76 3.55
CA TYR A 99 10.60 9.73 3.42
C TYR A 99 11.99 10.28 3.12
N GLU A 100 12.12 11.31 2.28
CA GLU A 100 13.40 11.98 2.06
C GLU A 100 13.96 12.57 3.37
N LYS A 101 13.14 13.25 4.17
CA LYS A 101 13.55 13.75 5.50
C LYS A 101 14.00 12.63 6.42
N LEU A 102 13.25 11.53 6.46
CA LEU A 102 13.56 10.39 7.33
C LEU A 102 14.81 9.63 6.91
N LEU A 103 15.16 9.66 5.62
CA LEU A 103 16.39 9.03 5.15
C LEU A 103 17.62 9.65 5.84
N HIS A 104 17.58 10.96 6.11
CA HIS A 104 18.64 11.66 6.83
C HIS A 104 18.58 11.44 8.35
N ARG A 105 17.38 11.41 8.94
CA ARG A 105 17.22 11.38 10.40
C ARG A 105 17.21 9.97 11.00
N PHE A 106 16.71 8.99 10.27
CA PHE A 106 16.56 7.58 10.66
C PHE A 106 17.01 6.66 9.51
N PRO A 107 18.28 6.75 9.05
CA PRO A 107 18.76 6.02 7.87
C PRO A 107 18.68 4.49 7.99
N HIS A 108 18.64 3.99 9.22
CA HIS A 108 18.57 2.56 9.51
C HIS A 108 17.14 1.99 9.52
N VAL A 109 16.12 2.86 9.58
CA VAL A 109 14.72 2.43 9.60
C VAL A 109 14.22 2.22 8.17
N ARG A 110 13.55 1.09 7.94
CA ARG A 110 12.86 0.82 6.69
C ARG A 110 11.37 0.93 6.91
N TYR A 111 10.75 1.96 6.35
CA TYR A 111 9.32 2.17 6.40
C TYR A 111 8.60 1.31 5.38
N VAL A 112 7.37 0.91 5.68
CA VAL A 112 6.52 0.18 4.74
C VAL A 112 5.18 0.88 4.67
N TYR A 113 4.79 1.36 3.49
CA TYR A 113 3.49 1.95 3.28
C TYR A 113 2.48 0.90 2.80
N GLY A 114 1.24 1.07 3.26
CA GLY A 114 0.08 0.25 2.93
C GLY A 114 -0.76 0.89 1.82
N GLU A 115 -2.00 0.44 1.74
CA GLU A 115 -2.97 0.91 0.75
C GLU A 115 -3.29 2.40 0.93
N MET A 116 -3.67 3.07 -0.16
CA MET A 116 -3.90 4.52 -0.20
C MET A 116 -5.16 4.89 -0.98
N GLY A 117 -5.40 4.28 -2.13
CA GLY A 117 -6.54 4.61 -2.98
C GLY A 117 -6.35 4.22 -4.44
N TRP A 118 -7.41 4.43 -5.22
CA TRP A 118 -7.40 4.23 -6.68
C TRP A 118 -6.91 5.47 -7.41
N ASN A 119 -6.38 5.27 -8.62
CA ASN A 119 -6.25 6.34 -9.60
C ASN A 119 -7.66 6.87 -9.95
N GLY A 120 -7.94 8.13 -9.58
CA GLY A 120 -9.26 8.75 -9.72
C GLY A 120 -10.15 8.70 -8.47
N GLY A 121 -9.71 8.02 -7.40
CA GLY A 121 -10.48 7.91 -6.16
C GLY A 121 -11.71 6.99 -6.25
N GLY A 122 -12.73 7.28 -5.44
CA GLY A 122 -13.99 6.52 -5.39
C GLY A 122 -13.99 5.41 -4.33
N ARG A 123 -15.01 4.53 -4.35
CA ARG A 123 -15.20 3.51 -3.31
C ARG A 123 -14.01 2.53 -3.28
N PHE A 124 -13.29 2.48 -2.16
CA PHE A 124 -12.07 1.69 -2.00
C PHE A 124 -12.25 0.55 -0.99
N TRP A 125 -12.95 -0.52 -1.37
CA TRP A 125 -13.18 -1.64 -0.45
C TRP A 125 -11.85 -2.33 -0.03
N PRO A 126 -11.71 -2.77 1.24
CA PRO A 126 -12.68 -2.70 2.34
C PRO A 126 -12.71 -1.36 3.09
N HIS A 127 -11.80 -0.44 2.77
CA HIS A 127 -11.65 0.81 3.50
C HIS A 127 -12.69 1.88 3.14
N ARG A 128 -13.08 2.68 4.14
CA ARG A 128 -14.14 3.69 3.95
C ARG A 128 -13.59 5.08 3.64
N THR A 129 -12.43 5.44 4.18
CA THR A 129 -11.84 6.80 4.15
C THR A 129 -11.01 7.10 2.90
N HIS A 130 -10.34 6.08 2.33
CA HIS A 130 -9.43 6.17 1.17
C HIS A 130 -10.03 6.69 -0.15
N ARG A 131 -11.30 7.10 -0.15
CA ARG A 131 -12.04 7.43 -1.38
C ARG A 131 -11.55 8.67 -2.10
N GLN A 132 -10.91 9.59 -1.38
CA GLN A 132 -10.54 10.89 -1.92
C GLN A 132 -9.05 10.99 -2.24
N GLY A 133 -8.27 9.91 -2.07
CA GLY A 133 -6.80 9.94 -2.16
C GLY A 133 -6.16 10.78 -1.05
N MET A 134 -6.83 10.88 0.11
CA MET A 134 -6.38 11.68 1.25
C MET A 134 -6.20 10.84 2.51
N SER A 135 -6.09 9.52 2.36
CA SER A 135 -5.84 8.61 3.47
C SER A 135 -4.77 7.59 3.07
N ALA A 136 -3.85 7.30 3.97
CA ALA A 136 -2.78 6.35 3.73
C ALA A 136 -2.60 5.43 4.93
N ASP A 137 -2.44 4.14 4.66
CA ASP A 137 -2.00 3.18 5.65
C ASP A 137 -0.48 3.10 5.67
N PHE A 138 0.08 2.84 6.84
CA PHE A 138 1.51 2.60 7.04
C PHE A 138 1.68 1.44 8.01
N MET A 139 2.55 0.49 7.67
CA MET A 139 2.85 -0.60 8.59
C MET A 139 3.61 -0.05 9.80
N THR A 140 3.30 -0.61 10.96
CA THR A 140 3.90 -0.21 12.23
C THR A 140 5.41 -0.48 12.20
N PRO A 141 6.28 0.54 12.41
CA PRO A 141 7.73 0.34 12.49
C PRO A 141 8.07 -0.55 13.68
N VAL A 142 9.01 -1.46 13.47
CA VAL A 142 9.46 -2.42 14.47
C VAL A 142 10.96 -2.62 14.43
N TYR A 143 11.51 -3.07 15.53
CA TYR A 143 12.87 -3.61 15.61
C TYR A 143 12.85 -5.03 16.19
N THR A 144 13.95 -5.75 16.02
CA THR A 144 14.22 -7.00 16.75
C THR A 144 15.42 -6.79 17.67
N LEU A 145 15.69 -7.76 18.55
CA LEU A 145 16.90 -7.77 19.36
C LEU A 145 17.87 -8.84 18.85
N ASP A 146 19.16 -8.52 18.78
CA ASP A 146 20.21 -9.52 18.59
C ASP A 146 20.45 -10.33 19.88
N GLN A 147 21.40 -11.28 19.84
CA GLN A 147 21.74 -12.12 20.99
C GLN A 147 22.33 -11.32 22.18
N ALA A 148 22.90 -10.15 21.92
CA ALA A 148 23.45 -9.26 22.94
C ALA A 148 22.41 -8.25 23.47
N GLY A 149 21.18 -8.27 22.94
CA GLY A 149 20.10 -7.36 23.32
C GLY A 149 20.14 -6.01 22.60
N ASN A 150 20.94 -5.86 21.54
CA ASN A 150 20.98 -4.63 20.75
C ASN A 150 19.80 -4.58 19.77
N ARG A 151 19.28 -3.37 19.53
CA ARG A 151 18.21 -3.16 18.55
C ARG A 151 18.73 -3.35 17.12
N MET A 152 18.01 -4.17 16.37
CA MET A 152 18.26 -4.42 14.96
C MET A 152 17.09 -3.92 14.10
N PRO A 153 17.34 -3.23 12.97
CA PRO A 153 16.28 -2.83 12.06
C PRO A 153 15.47 -4.03 11.55
N ALA A 154 14.16 -3.89 11.57
CA ALA A 154 13.26 -4.93 11.11
C ALA A 154 12.06 -4.31 10.38
N VAL A 155 11.36 -5.14 9.62
CA VAL A 155 10.06 -4.81 9.05
C VAL A 155 9.11 -5.95 9.35
N LEU A 156 7.86 -5.63 9.65
CA LEU A 156 6.84 -6.65 9.78
C LEU A 156 6.73 -7.45 8.45
N PRO A 157 6.60 -8.78 8.51
CA PRO A 157 6.48 -9.60 7.31
C PRO A 157 5.17 -9.25 6.58
N THR A 158 5.22 -9.15 5.26
CA THR A 158 4.03 -8.83 4.44
C THR A 158 3.81 -9.94 3.43
N ASN A 159 2.85 -10.83 3.69
CA ASN A 159 2.55 -12.00 2.85
C ASN A 159 1.05 -12.32 2.82
N VAL A 160 0.63 -13.25 1.95
CA VAL A 160 -0.79 -13.61 1.78
C VAL A 160 -1.43 -14.10 3.09
N LEU A 161 -0.70 -14.86 3.91
CA LEU A 161 -1.22 -15.49 5.14
C LEU A 161 -1.57 -14.46 6.23
N ASN A 162 -0.89 -13.32 6.24
CA ASN A 162 -1.15 -12.24 7.19
C ASN A 162 -1.84 -11.03 6.55
N LEU A 163 -2.53 -11.25 5.43
CA LEU A 163 -3.16 -10.20 4.64
C LEU A 163 -2.20 -9.03 4.36
N TRP A 164 -0.98 -9.33 3.89
CA TRP A 164 0.05 -8.35 3.53
C TRP A 164 0.42 -7.39 4.67
N GLY A 165 0.37 -7.89 5.91
CA GLY A 165 0.66 -7.16 7.14
C GLY A 165 -0.59 -6.71 7.91
N TYR A 166 -1.75 -6.64 7.26
CA TYR A 166 -2.99 -6.16 7.89
C TYR A 166 -3.55 -7.09 8.98
N HIS A 167 -3.13 -8.36 9.02
CA HIS A 167 -3.56 -9.33 10.02
C HIS A 167 -2.48 -9.63 11.09
N ILE A 168 -1.44 -8.79 11.18
CA ILE A 168 -0.47 -8.87 12.27
C ILE A 168 -1.04 -8.18 13.50
N ARG A 169 -0.93 -8.83 14.66
CA ARG A 169 -1.44 -8.33 15.94
C ARG A 169 -0.28 -8.18 16.92
N LEU A 170 -0.04 -6.96 17.39
CA LEU A 170 0.90 -6.72 18.48
C LEU A 170 0.13 -6.84 19.81
N ASP A 171 0.77 -7.36 20.84
CA ASP A 171 0.21 -7.33 22.19
C ASP A 171 0.19 -5.90 22.76
N GLU A 172 -0.41 -5.71 23.93
CA GLU A 172 -0.51 -4.39 24.57
C GLU A 172 0.84 -3.79 24.96
N GLN A 173 1.92 -4.59 24.93
CA GLN A 173 3.30 -4.16 25.15
C GLN A 173 4.03 -3.88 23.82
N GLY A 174 3.33 -3.91 22.69
CA GLY A 174 3.87 -3.65 21.38
C GLY A 174 4.77 -4.77 20.87
N ARG A 175 4.46 -6.04 21.15
CA ARG A 175 5.29 -7.18 20.74
C ARG A 175 4.52 -8.17 19.88
N VAL A 176 5.22 -8.79 18.95
CA VAL A 176 4.74 -9.95 18.18
C VAL A 176 5.93 -10.81 17.77
N ALA A 177 5.96 -12.07 18.19
CA ALA A 177 7.13 -12.93 18.02
C ALA A 177 8.42 -12.23 18.51
N SER A 178 9.42 -12.03 17.64
CA SER A 178 10.67 -11.32 17.96
C SER A 178 10.62 -9.81 17.70
N TYR A 179 9.51 -9.29 17.15
CA TYR A 179 9.36 -7.89 16.79
C TYR A 179 8.85 -7.07 17.98
N GLN A 180 9.36 -5.84 18.10
CA GLN A 180 8.95 -4.86 19.09
C GLN A 180 8.64 -3.53 18.40
N LEU A 181 7.55 -2.88 18.82
CA LEU A 181 7.13 -1.56 18.36
C LEU A 181 8.26 -0.54 18.51
N ASP A 182 8.60 0.14 17.42
CA ASP A 182 9.51 1.27 17.43
C ASP A 182 8.72 2.59 17.50
N THR A 183 8.40 3.01 18.73
CA THR A 183 7.66 4.25 18.99
C THR A 183 8.37 5.47 18.42
N ALA A 184 9.70 5.52 18.57
CA ALA A 184 10.53 6.62 18.08
C ALA A 184 10.47 6.73 16.55
N ALA A 185 10.58 5.60 15.84
CA ALA A 185 10.47 5.57 14.38
C ALA A 185 9.06 5.95 13.87
N MET A 186 8.01 5.53 14.57
CA MET A 186 6.62 5.91 14.24
C MET A 186 6.38 7.40 14.47
N ILE A 187 6.80 7.94 15.62
CA ILE A 187 6.69 9.37 15.94
C ILE A 187 7.46 10.19 14.91
N ALA A 188 8.69 9.79 14.59
CA ALA A 188 9.50 10.45 13.58
C ALA A 188 8.78 10.53 12.23
N HIS A 189 8.13 9.45 11.81
CA HIS A 189 7.37 9.44 10.56
C HIS A 189 6.17 10.40 10.60
N LEU A 190 5.39 10.40 11.69
CA LEU A 190 4.28 11.33 11.85
C LEU A 190 4.73 12.80 11.92
N VAL A 191 5.88 13.08 12.55
CA VAL A 191 6.50 14.41 12.56
C VAL A 191 6.92 14.81 11.14
N ALA A 192 7.60 13.92 10.41
CA ALA A 192 8.03 14.18 9.03
C ALA A 192 6.82 14.44 8.11
N LEU A 193 5.74 13.68 8.24
CA LEU A 193 4.48 13.92 7.53
C LEU A 193 3.86 15.28 7.88
N LYS A 194 3.84 15.65 9.16
CA LYS A 194 3.32 16.94 9.62
C LYS A 194 4.12 18.11 9.03
N GLU A 195 5.45 18.02 9.08
CA GLU A 195 6.33 19.06 8.54
C GLU A 195 6.28 19.15 7.02
N ALA A 196 6.30 18.01 6.32
CA ALA A 196 6.18 17.98 4.86
C ALA A 196 4.80 18.51 4.44
N GLY A 197 3.73 18.15 5.16
CA GLY A 197 2.38 18.61 4.84
C GLY A 197 2.24 20.12 4.91
N ALA A 198 2.92 20.78 5.87
CA ALA A 198 2.95 22.24 5.95
C ALA A 198 3.53 22.90 4.68
N VAL A 199 4.43 22.21 3.96
CA VAL A 199 5.00 22.68 2.68
C VAL A 199 4.01 22.48 1.52
N TYR A 200 3.30 21.34 1.49
CA TYR A 200 2.42 20.96 0.38
C TYR A 200 0.93 21.29 0.62
N GLY A 201 0.61 22.10 1.63
CA GLY A 201 -0.77 22.55 1.88
C GLY A 201 -1.70 21.45 2.40
N VAL A 202 -1.19 20.49 3.15
CA VAL A 202 -1.97 19.44 3.83
C VAL A 202 -1.58 19.32 5.29
N ARG A 203 -2.54 18.93 6.13
CA ARG A 203 -2.28 18.58 7.52
C ARG A 203 -2.81 17.20 7.83
N ILE A 204 -2.24 16.58 8.86
CA ILE A 204 -2.81 15.36 9.43
C ILE A 204 -4.13 15.75 10.12
N ARG A 205 -5.24 15.21 9.63
CA ARG A 205 -6.57 15.35 10.23
C ARG A 205 -6.70 14.44 11.45
N GLN A 206 -6.33 13.17 11.26
CA GLN A 206 -6.49 12.13 12.26
C GLN A 206 -5.51 10.99 11.99
N VAL A 207 -4.97 10.42 13.07
CA VAL A 207 -4.26 9.14 13.05
C VAL A 207 -5.13 8.09 13.75
N ILE A 208 -5.30 6.94 13.14
CA ILE A 208 -5.97 5.78 13.73
C ILE A 208 -4.88 4.74 14.01
N PHE A 209 -4.73 4.40 15.27
CA PHE A 209 -3.80 3.40 15.76
C PHE A 209 -4.44 2.69 16.95
N ASP A 210 -4.03 1.46 17.22
CA ASP A 210 -4.58 0.66 18.30
C ASP A 210 -4.47 1.40 19.67
N PRO A 211 -5.58 1.63 20.41
CA PRO A 211 -5.57 2.42 21.64
C PRO A 211 -4.62 1.92 22.74
N PRO A 212 -4.48 0.60 23.03
CA PRO A 212 -3.40 0.09 23.87
C PRO A 212 -2.00 0.55 23.42
N LEU A 213 -1.66 0.40 22.14
CA LEU A 213 -0.36 0.80 21.61
C LEU A 213 -0.16 2.31 21.56
N LEU A 214 -1.23 3.08 21.37
CA LEU A 214 -1.20 4.54 21.46
C LEU A 214 -0.74 5.03 22.83
N LYS A 215 -1.00 4.27 23.91
CA LYS A 215 -0.46 4.60 25.24
C LYS A 215 1.07 4.49 25.27
N LEU A 216 1.64 3.47 24.63
CA LEU A 216 3.08 3.32 24.48
C LEU A 216 3.67 4.48 23.68
N LEU A 217 3.01 4.86 22.57
CA LEU A 217 3.41 5.98 21.75
C LEU A 217 3.40 7.30 22.54
N ARG A 218 2.41 7.53 23.40
CA ARG A 218 2.29 8.73 24.25
C ARG A 218 3.32 8.78 25.39
N ALA A 219 3.79 7.63 25.85
CA ALA A 219 4.81 7.55 26.88
C ALA A 219 6.22 7.92 26.36
N ASP A 220 6.41 7.89 25.04
CA ASP A 220 7.67 8.31 24.41
C ASP A 220 7.86 9.84 24.55
N PRO A 221 9.00 10.32 25.07
CA PRO A 221 9.26 11.76 25.22
C PRO A 221 9.12 12.56 23.91
N ALA A 222 9.42 11.94 22.76
CA ALA A 222 9.32 12.58 21.46
C ALA A 222 7.86 12.85 21.04
N PHE A 223 6.87 12.24 21.69
CA PHE A 223 5.46 12.40 21.35
C PHE A 223 4.98 13.85 21.42
N SER A 224 5.62 14.67 22.26
CA SER A 224 5.35 16.11 22.36
C SER A 224 5.47 16.87 21.03
N ALA A 225 6.29 16.38 20.09
CA ALA A 225 6.42 16.94 18.74
C ALA A 225 5.13 16.81 17.88
N LEU A 226 4.27 15.86 18.25
CA LEU A 226 2.97 15.62 17.61
C LEU A 226 1.85 16.47 18.21
N LYS A 227 2.17 17.50 19.00
CA LYS A 227 1.18 18.48 19.44
C LYS A 227 0.37 19.01 18.26
N GLY A 228 -0.96 18.98 18.39
CA GLY A 228 -1.91 19.38 17.34
C GLY A 228 -2.31 18.27 16.35
N VAL A 229 -1.71 17.07 16.44
CA VAL A 229 -2.16 15.89 15.70
C VAL A 229 -3.24 15.17 16.51
N SER A 230 -4.40 14.93 15.89
CA SER A 230 -5.50 14.19 16.51
C SER A 230 -5.30 12.69 16.36
N PHE A 231 -5.54 11.94 17.43
CA PHE A 231 -5.54 10.47 17.41
C PHE A 231 -6.94 9.94 17.72
N MET A 232 -7.33 8.84 17.09
CA MET A 232 -8.56 8.15 17.43
C MET A 232 -8.40 7.41 18.77
N GLU A 233 -9.21 7.79 19.76
CA GLU A 233 -9.14 7.21 21.12
C GLU A 233 -9.93 5.91 21.28
N ARG A 234 -10.90 5.67 20.38
CA ARG A 234 -11.78 4.49 20.42
C ARG A 234 -11.24 3.41 19.49
N GLN A 235 -11.47 2.16 19.87
CA GLN A 235 -11.15 1.01 19.01
C GLN A 235 -11.93 1.12 17.69
N ALA A 236 -11.22 1.03 16.56
CA ALA A 236 -11.83 0.81 15.26
C ALA A 236 -12.36 -0.64 15.15
N TRP A 237 -13.26 -0.92 14.21
CA TRP A 237 -13.81 -2.27 14.03
C TRP A 237 -12.68 -3.31 13.85
N PHE A 238 -11.73 -3.05 12.95
CA PHE A 238 -10.52 -3.84 12.85
C PHE A 238 -9.39 -3.17 13.67
N PRO A 239 -8.66 -3.92 14.50
CA PRO A 239 -7.48 -3.40 15.19
C PRO A 239 -6.42 -2.89 14.20
N HIS A 240 -5.86 -1.71 14.51
CA HIS A 240 -4.81 -1.06 13.73
C HIS A 240 -3.51 -1.13 14.55
N ASP A 241 -3.04 -2.35 14.80
CA ASP A 241 -1.82 -2.62 15.58
C ASP A 241 -0.65 -2.94 14.66
N GLY A 242 -0.82 -3.83 13.68
CA GLY A 242 0.17 -4.09 12.63
C GLY A 242 0.40 -2.93 11.64
N HIS A 243 -0.52 -1.95 11.63
CA HIS A 243 -0.46 -0.75 10.80
C HIS A 243 -1.17 0.41 11.50
N TYR A 244 -0.89 1.63 11.09
CA TYR A 244 -1.64 2.83 11.46
C TYR A 244 -2.12 3.54 10.22
N HIS A 245 -3.28 4.17 10.34
CA HIS A 245 -3.95 4.87 9.27
C HIS A 245 -3.84 6.38 9.51
N VAL A 246 -3.52 7.13 8.46
CA VAL A 246 -3.42 8.59 8.52
C VAL A 246 -4.39 9.19 7.54
N ASP A 247 -5.34 9.97 8.06
CA ASP A 247 -6.18 10.85 7.27
C ASP A 247 -5.51 12.22 7.15
N PHE A 248 -5.34 12.68 5.91
CA PHE A 248 -4.93 14.04 5.58
C PHE A 248 -6.14 14.90 5.26
N GLU A 249 -5.97 16.20 5.40
CA GLU A 249 -6.89 17.18 4.83
C GLU A 249 -6.14 18.39 4.31
N SER A 250 -6.73 19.05 3.33
CA SER A 250 -6.15 20.26 2.74
C SER A 250 -6.20 21.41 3.74
N VAL A 251 -5.13 22.18 3.83
CA VAL A 251 -5.15 23.47 4.52
C VAL A 251 -5.69 24.49 3.51
N ARG A 252 -6.69 25.28 3.93
CA ARG A 252 -7.23 26.40 3.14
C ARG A 252 -6.39 27.64 3.35
#